data_AF-A0A2K8XQ94-F1
#
_entry.id   AF-A0A2K8XQ94-F1
#
_cell.length_a   1.000
_cell.length_b   1.000
_cell.length_c   1.000
_cell.angle_alpha   90.00
_cell.angle_beta   90.00
_cell.angle_gamma   90.00
#
_symmetry.space_group_name_H-M   'P 1'
#
loop_
_entity.id
_entity.type
_entity.pdbx_description
1 polymer ?
#
loop_
_entity_poly.entity_id
_entity_poly.type
_entity_poly.pdbx_seq_one_letter_code
_entity_poly.pdbx_strand_id
1 'polypeptide(L)'
;MEVAIVFMFLFAIIFGIFYLFFSTRNKERLALIDKGVDATIFMKGQQNRKAAPFWKILILNLGLLAMGIGTGMFVGSILYKHLGFENEVAYIGSMFLCAGGALLIGFQQTKKLDKE
;
A
#
# COMPACT_ATOMS: atom_id res chain seq x y z
N MET A 1 -13.19 -25.19 24.53
CA MET A 1 -14.38 -24.44 24.10
C MET A 1 -14.14 -22.94 23.97
N GLU A 2 -13.21 -22.35 24.72
CA GLU A 2 -12.93 -20.90 24.70
C GLU A 2 -12.42 -20.37 23.35
N VAL A 3 -11.52 -21.10 22.69
CA VAL A 3 -10.95 -20.70 21.39
C VAL A 3 -12.02 -20.60 20.30
N ALA A 4 -12.99 -21.51 20.27
CA ALA A 4 -14.08 -21.50 19.29
C ALA A 4 -15.00 -20.27 19.45
N ILE A 5 -15.23 -19.83 20.70
CA ILE A 5 -16.02 -18.64 21.00
C ILE A 5 -15.29 -17.38 20.49
N VAL A 6 -13.98 -17.29 20.72
CA VAL A 6 -13.17 -16.16 20.22
C VAL A 6 -13.19 -16.08 18.69
N PHE A 7 -13.03 -17.20 17.99
CA PHE A 7 -13.11 -17.21 16.52
C PHE A 7 -14.50 -16.82 15.99
N MET A 8 -15.58 -17.23 16.66
CA MET A 8 -16.95 -16.88 16.26
C MET A 8 -17.23 -15.37 16.39
N PHE A 9 -16.77 -14.75 17.49
CA PHE A 9 -16.89 -13.30 17.66
C PHE A 9 -16.01 -12.52 16.68
N LEU A 10 -14.79 -13.00 16.41
CA LEU A 10 -13.91 -12.36 15.43
C LEU A 10 -14.55 -12.36 14.03
N PHE A 11 -15.15 -13.48 13.62
CA PHE A 11 -15.88 -13.57 12.35
C PHE A 11 -17.12 -12.68 12.32
N ALA A 12 -17.87 -12.61 13.41
CA ALA A 12 -19.06 -11.76 13.53
C ALA A 12 -18.70 -10.26 13.46
N ILE A 13 -17.59 -9.83 14.06
CA ILE A 13 -17.13 -8.43 14.02
C ILE A 13 -16.70 -8.07 12.60
N ILE A 14 -15.89 -8.91 11.94
CA ILE A 14 -15.46 -8.68 10.55
C ILE A 14 -16.68 -8.61 9.65
N PHE A 15 -17.60 -9.57 9.76
CA PHE A 15 -18.84 -9.57 8.99
C PHE A 15 -19.70 -8.33 9.28
N GLY A 16 -19.81 -7.91 10.54
CA GLY A 16 -20.54 -6.71 10.94
C GLY A 16 -19.97 -5.43 10.33
N ILE A 17 -18.65 -5.28 10.31
CA ILE A 17 -17.95 -4.14 9.69
C ILE A 17 -18.23 -4.10 8.18
N PHE A 18 -18.08 -5.23 7.49
CA PHE A 18 -18.36 -5.31 6.05
C PHE A 18 -19.83 -5.05 5.74
N TYR A 19 -20.75 -5.64 6.51
CA TYR A 19 -22.20 -5.44 6.36
C TYR A 19 -22.58 -3.97 6.53
N LEU A 20 -22.07 -3.31 7.57
CA LEU A 20 -22.37 -1.90 7.84
C LEU A 20 -21.78 -0.99 6.74
N PHE A 21 -20.56 -1.28 6.27
CA PHE A 21 -19.92 -0.54 5.17
C PHE A 21 -20.73 -0.63 3.87
N PHE A 22 -21.15 -1.83 3.47
CA PHE A 22 -21.97 -2.02 2.26
C PHE A 22 -23.39 -1.46 2.42
N SER A 23 -24.00 -1.63 3.60
CA SER A 23 -25.35 -1.14 3.89
C SER A 23 -25.42 0.40 3.89
N THR A 24 -24.40 1.07 4.45
CA THR A 24 -24.31 2.53 4.47
C THR A 24 -24.21 3.09 3.05
N ARG A 25 -23.36 2.52 2.20
CA ARG A 25 -23.22 2.97 0.80
C ARG A 25 -24.46 2.73 -0.05
N ASN A 26 -25.22 1.66 0.20
CA ASN A 26 -26.46 1.41 -0.54
C ASN A 26 -27.54 2.43 -0.16
N LYS A 27 -27.65 2.77 1.14
CA LYS A 27 -28.59 3.77 1.64
C LYS A 27 -28.28 5.19 1.14
N GLU A 28 -27.00 5.56 1.07
CA GLU A 28 -26.57 6.84 0.49
C GLU A 28 -26.96 6.97 -0.99
N ARG A 29 -26.77 5.91 -1.79
CA ARG A 29 -27.14 5.91 -3.22
C ARG A 29 -28.65 5.95 -3.44
N LEU A 30 -29.44 5.24 -2.63
CA LEU A 30 -30.90 5.34 -2.69
C LEU A 30 -31.39 6.74 -2.30
N ALA A 31 -30.82 7.34 -1.25
CA ALA A 31 -31.19 8.70 -0.83
C ALA A 31 -30.86 9.78 -1.87
N LEU A 32 -29.84 9.56 -2.71
CA LEU A 32 -29.49 10.44 -3.83
C LEU A 32 -30.47 10.29 -5.01
N ILE A 33 -30.97 9.08 -5.27
CA ILE A 33 -32.00 8.80 -6.28
C ILE A 33 -33.35 9.40 -5.87
N ASP A 34 -33.72 9.25 -4.59
CA ASP A 34 -35.00 9.70 -4.03
C ASP A 34 -35.09 11.24 -3.92
N LYS A 35 -33.94 11.93 -3.85
CA LYS A 35 -33.86 13.40 -3.84
C LYS A 35 -33.80 14.03 -5.25
N GLY A 36 -33.83 13.23 -6.32
CA GLY A 36 -33.91 13.74 -7.70
C GLY A 36 -32.75 14.63 -8.15
N VAL A 37 -31.62 14.62 -7.43
CA VAL A 37 -30.41 15.34 -7.81
C VAL A 37 -29.64 14.49 -8.80
N ASP A 38 -29.52 14.99 -10.02
CA ASP A 38 -28.81 14.34 -11.11
C ASP A 38 -27.40 13.90 -10.67
N ALA A 39 -27.18 12.58 -10.60
CA ALA A 39 -25.94 11.93 -10.16
C ALA A 39 -24.72 12.36 -11.02
N THR A 40 -24.98 13.04 -12.12
CA THR A 40 -24.01 13.62 -13.04
C THR A 40 -23.11 14.70 -12.38
N ILE A 41 -23.59 15.42 -11.35
CA ILE A 41 -22.78 16.44 -10.65
C ILE A 41 -21.71 15.80 -9.73
N PHE A 42 -21.99 14.62 -9.16
CA PHE A 42 -21.01 13.87 -8.36
C PHE A 42 -20.07 13.01 -9.22
N MET A 43 -20.51 12.56 -10.41
CA MET A 43 -19.65 11.81 -11.32
C MET A 43 -18.59 12.67 -12.03
N LYS A 44 -18.85 13.97 -12.25
CA LYS A 44 -17.84 14.90 -12.81
C LYS A 44 -16.58 15.02 -11.95
N GLY A 45 -16.69 14.85 -10.63
CA GLY A 45 -15.54 14.85 -9.71
C GLY A 45 -14.71 13.56 -9.74
N GLN A 46 -15.31 12.43 -10.11
CA GLN A 46 -14.63 11.14 -10.22
C GLN A 46 -13.94 10.92 -11.57
N GLN A 47 -14.44 11.54 -12.65
CA GLN A 47 -13.92 11.30 -13.99
C GLN A 47 -12.58 12.01 -14.27
N ASN A 48 -12.27 13.08 -13.53
CA ASN A 48 -11.06 13.90 -13.70
C ASN A 48 -9.91 13.59 -12.74
N ARG A 49 -10.07 12.65 -11.80
CA ARG A 49 -8.93 12.13 -11.03
C ARG A 49 -8.44 10.85 -11.67
N LYS A 50 -7.69 10.99 -12.76
CA LYS A 50 -6.73 9.97 -13.20
C LYS A 50 -5.59 9.86 -12.18
N ALA A 51 -5.89 9.77 -10.88
CA ALA A 51 -4.91 9.34 -9.91
C ALA A 51 -4.39 7.99 -10.40
N ALA A 52 -3.08 7.86 -10.59
CA ALA A 52 -2.48 6.62 -11.06
C ALA A 52 -3.07 5.47 -10.22
N PRO A 53 -3.60 4.39 -10.84
CA PRO A 53 -4.33 3.37 -10.11
C PRO A 53 -3.45 2.87 -8.98
N PHE A 54 -3.97 2.92 -7.75
CA PHE A 54 -3.24 2.60 -6.50
C PHE A 54 -2.37 1.34 -6.61
N TRP A 55 -2.85 0.35 -7.37
CA TRP A 55 -2.12 -0.87 -7.72
C TRP A 55 -0.77 -0.65 -8.42
N LYS A 56 -0.68 0.28 -9.39
CA LYS A 56 0.58 0.59 -10.08
C LYS A 56 1.61 1.18 -9.11
N ILE A 57 1.16 2.02 -8.19
CA ILE A 57 2.01 2.65 -7.16
C ILE A 57 2.54 1.57 -6.20
N LEU A 58 1.68 0.65 -5.79
CA LEU A 58 2.04 -0.47 -4.92
C LEU A 58 3.06 -1.39 -5.58
N ILE A 59 2.82 -1.79 -6.84
CA ILE A 59 3.72 -2.66 -7.62
C ILE A 59 5.07 -1.98 -7.84
N LEU A 60 5.09 -0.69 -8.17
CA LEU A 60 6.33 0.07 -8.35
C LEU A 60 7.18 0.08 -7.07
N ASN A 61 6.59 0.49 -5.94
CA ASN A 61 7.32 0.58 -4.68
C ASN A 61 7.76 -0.80 -4.14
N LEU A 62 6.95 -1.85 -4.31
CA LEU A 62 7.34 -3.23 -3.98
C LEU A 62 8.51 -3.71 -4.84
N GLY A 63 8.50 -3.41 -6.14
CA GLY A 63 9.59 -3.73 -7.05
C GLY A 63 10.89 -3.04 -6.66
N LEU A 64 10.84 -1.73 -6.39
CA LEU A 64 12.03 -0.99 -5.93
C LEU A 64 12.52 -1.46 -4.56
N LEU A 65 11.63 -1.80 -3.62
CA LEU A 65 12.04 -2.40 -2.35
C LEU A 65 12.78 -3.72 -2.55
N ALA A 66 12.26 -4.63 -3.39
CA ALA A 66 12.92 -5.88 -3.69
C ALA A 66 14.29 -5.68 -4.36
N MET A 67 14.39 -4.73 -5.29
CA MET A 67 15.67 -4.36 -5.92
C MET A 67 16.66 -3.78 -4.90
N GLY A 68 16.19 -2.92 -3.99
CA GLY A 68 17.01 -2.30 -2.95
C GLY A 68 17.54 -3.31 -1.93
N ILE A 69 16.74 -4.30 -1.52
CA ILE A 69 17.18 -5.41 -0.67
C ILE A 69 18.26 -6.24 -1.39
N GLY A 70 18.01 -6.60 -2.65
CA GLY A 70 18.97 -7.39 -3.44
C GLY A 70 20.31 -6.68 -3.63
N THR A 71 20.28 -5.41 -4.02
CA THR A 71 21.50 -4.59 -4.14
C THR A 71 22.19 -4.38 -2.80
N GLY A 72 21.44 -4.13 -1.73
CA GLY A 72 21.97 -4.00 -0.38
C GLY A 72 22.66 -5.27 0.12
N MET A 73 22.17 -6.46 -0.23
CA MET A 73 22.83 -7.72 0.09
C MET A 73 24.18 -7.87 -0.64
N PHE A 74 24.26 -7.51 -1.92
CA PHE A 74 25.53 -7.51 -2.66
C PHE A 74 26.52 -6.52 -2.05
N VAL A 75 26.08 -5.29 -1.77
CA VAL A 75 26.91 -4.25 -1.14
C VAL A 75 27.40 -4.71 0.23
N GLY A 76 26.51 -5.26 1.06
CA GLY A 76 26.87 -5.80 2.38
C GLY A 76 27.91 -6.93 2.30
N SER A 77 27.81 -7.80 1.29
CA SER A 77 28.80 -8.87 1.08
C SER A 77 30.19 -8.34 0.72
N ILE A 78 30.26 -7.24 -0.02
CA ILE A 78 31.51 -6.56 -0.39
C ILE A 78 32.09 -5.87 0.85
N LEU A 79 31.26 -5.18 1.65
CA LEU A 79 31.70 -4.54 2.90
C LEU A 79 32.26 -5.55 3.89
N TYR A 80 31.60 -6.69 4.05
CA TYR A 80 32.07 -7.77 4.93
C TYR A 80 33.42 -8.34 4.45
N LYS A 81 33.54 -8.69 3.16
CA LYS A 81 34.74 -9.36 2.63
C LYS A 81 35.95 -8.45 2.48
N HIS A 82 35.76 -7.17 2.19
CA HIS A 82 36.86 -6.26 1.83
C HIS A 82 37.17 -5.21 2.91
N LEU A 83 36.18 -4.79 3.70
CA LEU A 83 36.38 -3.77 4.74
C LEU A 83 36.41 -4.35 6.16
N GLY A 84 36.14 -5.65 6.34
CA GLY A 84 36.23 -6.32 7.64
C GLY A 84 35.14 -5.86 8.63
N PHE A 85 34.03 -5.32 8.14
CA PHE A 85 32.88 -4.98 8.99
C PHE A 85 32.28 -6.23 9.64
N GLU A 86 31.67 -6.07 10.81
CA GLU A 86 30.86 -7.13 11.41
C GLU A 86 29.74 -7.57 10.47
N ASN A 87 29.50 -8.88 10.43
CA ASN A 87 28.57 -9.52 9.51
C ASN A 87 27.17 -8.88 9.60
N GLU A 88 26.57 -8.84 10.78
CA GLU A 88 25.22 -8.28 10.97
C GLU A 88 25.12 -6.82 10.53
N VAL A 89 26.08 -5.98 10.91
CA VAL A 89 26.07 -4.55 10.58
C VAL A 89 26.24 -4.34 9.07
N ALA A 90 27.13 -5.09 8.43
CA ALA A 90 27.38 -5.00 7.00
C ALA A 90 26.14 -5.38 6.17
N TYR A 91 25.50 -6.50 6.49
CA TYR A 91 24.33 -6.99 5.75
C TYR A 91 23.06 -6.20 6.08
N ILE A 92 22.73 -6.06 7.36
CA ILE A 92 21.49 -5.37 7.79
C ILE A 92 21.57 -3.89 7.43
N GLY A 93 22.71 -3.24 7.69
CA GLY A 93 22.93 -1.84 7.37
C GLY A 93 22.84 -1.55 5.88
N SER A 94 23.51 -2.35 5.04
CA SER A 94 23.47 -2.17 3.58
C SER A 94 22.09 -2.47 2.99
N MET A 95 21.39 -3.50 3.48
CA MET A 95 20.01 -3.80 3.05
C MET A 95 19.05 -2.65 3.36
N PHE A 96 19.04 -2.15 4.59
CA PHE A 96 18.13 -1.06 4.96
C PHE A 96 18.47 0.25 4.24
N LEU A 97 19.75 0.56 4.05
CA LEU A 97 20.16 1.75 3.29
C LEU A 97 19.74 1.67 1.82
N CYS A 98 20.05 0.57 1.14
CA CYS A 98 19.71 0.42 -0.28
C CYS A 98 18.20 0.28 -0.49
N ALA A 99 17.47 -0.45 0.37
CA ALA A 99 16.02 -0.55 0.31
C ALA A 99 15.33 0.79 0.56
N GLY A 100 15.80 1.56 1.56
CA GLY A 100 15.30 2.91 1.84
C GLY A 100 15.57 3.87 0.67
N GLY A 101 16.78 3.86 0.11
CA GLY A 101 17.13 4.65 -1.06
C GLY A 101 16.27 4.32 -2.28
N ALA A 102 16.05 3.04 -2.56
CA ALA A 102 15.20 2.61 -3.66
C ALA A 102 13.74 3.05 -3.45
N LEU A 103 13.19 2.94 -2.23
CA LEU A 103 11.84 3.44 -1.93
C LEU A 103 11.72 4.96 -2.09
N LEU A 104 12.73 5.74 -1.72
CA LEU A 104 12.73 7.19 -1.93
C LEU A 104 12.66 7.54 -3.42
N ILE A 105 13.40 6.80 -4.25
CA ILE A 105 13.32 6.94 -5.71
C ILE A 105 11.92 6.56 -6.22
N GLY A 106 11.33 5.48 -5.69
CA GLY A 106 9.98 5.03 -6.02
C GLY A 106 8.91 6.07 -5.66
N PHE A 107 9.06 6.74 -4.53
CA PHE A 107 8.20 7.84 -4.10
C PHE A 107 8.30 9.04 -5.05
N GLN A 108 9.51 9.43 -5.46
CA GLN A 108 9.69 10.52 -6.43
C GLN A 108 9.09 10.18 -7.80
N GLN A 109 9.23 8.94 -8.27
CA GLN A 109 8.61 8.49 -9.52
C GLN A 109 7.09 8.49 -9.43
N THR A 110 6.54 8.01 -8.31
CA THR A 110 5.10 8.06 -8.03
C THR A 110 4.56 9.49 -8.07
N LYS A 111 5.30 10.44 -7.48
CA LYS A 111 4.92 11.87 -7.48
C LYS A 111 4.93 12.51 -8.87
N LYS A 112 5.71 11.96 -9.81
CA LYS A 112 5.69 12.39 -11.23
C LYS A 112 4.47 11.81 -11.96
N LEU A 113 4.14 10.55 -11.71
CA LEU A 113 2.97 9.88 -12.31
C LEU A 113 1.63 10.49 -11.88
N ASP A 114 1.56 11.10 -10.69
CA ASP A 114 0.36 11.78 -10.19
C ASP A 114 0.23 13.24 -10.68
N LYS A 115 1.25 13.75 -11.38
CA LYS A 115 1.26 15.09 -11.99
C LYS A 115 0.89 15.09 -13.48
N GLU A 116 0.73 13.93 -14.09
CA GLU A 116 0.21 13.73 -15.46
C GLU A 116 -1.30 13.42 -15.44
#